data_AF-A0A940ML90-F1
#
_entry.id   AF-A0A940ML90-F1
#
_cell.length_a   1.000
_cell.length_b   1.000
_cell.length_c   1.000
_cell.angle_alpha   90.00
_cell.angle_beta   90.00
_cell.angle_gamma   90.00
#
_symmetry.space_group_name_H-M   'P 1'
#
loop_
_entity.id
_entity.type
_entity.pdbx_description
1 polymer ?
#
loop_
_entity_poly.entity_id
_entity_poly.type
_entity_poly.pdbx_seq_one_letter_code
_entity_poly.pdbx_strand_id
1 'polypeptide(L)'
;MIRALEAAAEVLSSDSQDLKELAAKAAATSGIPAERILMNIDLTGINLSGKQIDYLTDRGAQYHAAHITVEQRVKFQKGDRELRTRQRRRKIRSIRVELILDFVETFECQNTPLGELKRTPFPEAPLLKDILLSPLRRDYPADKPLDERYTQRVLVRLIRFAEEDNFDFFLELFGLLGDLQCEIGQVTFRLIVDDYFQRFGDAVGDLIGKLQPSVALDAQWIYVDPIDKPLNGGGEHKNDRARDVLFSSILRRAEQINKHRAIHAGAIEDVLDHLDDPLQKLDFIETVEFNCSADEAERIALRIIKADWPASRTRQVLEAKVPTKVRSALFRQIMHQGSVERTLEMLRWLNNNRGAVGALSLDDALARINSFAPLFDFASDVHMDLSVNQINVLRQALDRTAKDSAQRAKVRRLLSD
;
A
#
# COMPACT_ATOMS: atom_id res chain seq x y z
N MET A 1 -4.62 15.77 54.20
CA MET A 1 -4.18 16.63 53.08
C MET A 1 -2.71 17.02 53.21
N ILE A 2 -2.29 17.67 54.31
CA ILE A 2 -0.87 18.07 54.55
C ILE A 2 0.09 16.86 54.62
N ARG A 3 -0.26 15.82 55.40
CA ARG A 3 0.60 14.63 55.60
C ARG A 3 0.83 13.76 54.35
N ALA A 4 -0.12 13.78 53.40
CA ALA A 4 0.03 13.06 52.13
C ALA A 4 0.99 13.78 51.17
N LEU A 5 1.04 15.12 51.24
CA LEU A 5 1.96 15.94 50.48
C LEU A 5 3.39 15.87 51.04
N GLU A 6 3.54 15.83 52.36
CA GLU A 6 4.84 15.59 53.04
C GLU A 6 5.40 14.21 52.65
N ALA A 7 4.56 13.17 52.68
CA ALA A 7 4.94 11.82 52.24
C ALA A 7 5.35 11.76 50.77
N ALA A 8 4.63 12.47 49.88
CA ALA A 8 4.97 12.53 48.47
C ALA A 8 6.30 13.27 48.22
N ALA A 9 6.52 14.39 48.90
CA ALA A 9 7.77 15.15 48.81
C ALA A 9 8.96 14.33 49.31
N GLU A 10 8.81 13.60 50.41
CA GLU A 10 9.85 12.77 51.03
C GLU A 10 10.21 11.54 50.18
N VAL A 11 9.23 10.92 49.51
CA VAL A 11 9.47 9.86 48.52
C VAL A 11 10.17 10.41 47.28
N LEU A 12 9.78 11.60 46.81
CA LEU A 12 10.40 12.23 45.64
C LEU A 12 11.82 12.74 45.90
N SER A 13 12.18 13.00 47.16
CA SER A 13 13.54 13.41 47.56
C SER A 13 14.43 12.25 48.04
N SER A 14 13.94 11.00 48.01
CA SER A 14 14.70 9.83 48.47
C SER A 14 15.60 9.29 47.36
N ASP A 15 16.88 9.07 47.68
CA ASP A 15 17.87 8.50 46.76
C ASP A 15 17.70 6.98 46.51
N SER A 16 16.84 6.32 47.27
CA SER A 16 16.54 4.89 47.10
C SER A 16 15.66 4.63 45.88
N GLN A 17 16.00 3.59 45.09
CA GLN A 17 15.18 3.09 43.98
C GLN A 17 14.33 1.86 44.36
N ASP A 18 14.45 1.37 45.60
CA ASP A 18 13.68 0.22 46.06
C ASP A 18 12.23 0.63 46.37
N LEU A 19 11.30 0.07 45.60
CA LEU A 19 9.86 0.36 45.71
C LEU A 19 9.29 -0.01 47.08
N LYS A 20 9.81 -1.04 47.77
CA LYS A 20 9.33 -1.41 49.11
C LYS A 20 9.76 -0.39 50.17
N GLU A 21 10.95 0.17 50.01
CA GLU A 21 11.51 1.17 50.92
C GLU A 21 10.83 2.53 50.74
N LEU A 22 10.63 2.96 49.49
CA LEU A 22 9.88 4.18 49.16
C LEU A 22 8.42 4.09 49.62
N ALA A 23 7.81 2.91 49.49
CA ALA A 23 6.48 2.64 50.00
C ALA A 23 6.39 2.74 51.53
N ALA A 24 7.37 2.18 52.24
CA ALA A 24 7.42 2.28 53.70
C ALA A 24 7.56 3.73 54.18
N LYS A 25 8.40 4.55 53.50
CA LYS A 25 8.56 5.98 53.81
C LYS A 25 7.27 6.77 53.63
N ALA A 26 6.58 6.62 52.49
CA ALA A 26 5.30 7.31 52.27
C ALA A 26 4.20 6.89 53.24
N ALA A 27 4.14 5.60 53.59
CA ALA A 27 3.15 5.08 54.53
C ALA A 27 3.40 5.57 55.97
N ALA A 28 4.68 5.68 56.38
CA ALA A 28 5.05 6.18 57.70
C ALA A 28 4.64 7.65 57.91
N THR A 29 4.78 8.49 56.88
CA THR A 29 4.51 9.93 56.98
C THR A 29 3.03 10.27 56.79
N SER A 30 2.31 9.54 55.93
CA SER A 30 0.90 9.82 55.62
C SER A 30 -0.14 8.95 56.34
N GLY A 31 0.26 7.76 56.83
CA GLY A 31 -0.64 6.74 57.36
C GLY A 31 -1.48 6.00 56.30
N ILE A 32 -1.22 6.24 55.01
CA ILE A 32 -1.97 5.66 53.88
C ILE A 32 -1.08 4.61 53.18
N PRO A 33 -1.61 3.41 52.81
CA PRO A 33 -0.84 2.41 52.08
C PRO A 33 -0.28 2.95 50.76
N ALA A 34 1.03 2.82 50.56
CA ALA A 34 1.77 3.46 49.47
C ALA A 34 1.30 3.10 48.05
N GLU A 35 0.71 1.92 47.88
CA GLU A 35 0.12 1.48 46.60
C GLU A 35 -1.01 2.42 46.14
N ARG A 36 -1.74 3.06 47.06
CA ARG A 36 -2.75 4.07 46.72
C ARG A 36 -2.18 5.44 46.40
N ILE A 37 -1.00 5.78 46.95
CA ILE A 37 -0.37 7.09 46.78
C ILE A 37 0.24 7.24 45.39
N LEU A 38 0.76 6.18 44.77
CA LEU A 38 1.40 6.28 43.46
C LEU A 38 0.43 6.20 42.26
N MET A 39 -0.75 5.61 42.43
CA MET A 39 -1.70 5.39 41.32
C MET A 39 -2.92 6.33 41.31
N ASN A 40 -3.22 7.04 42.40
CA ASN A 40 -4.41 7.90 42.53
C ASN A 40 -4.11 9.26 43.21
N ILE A 41 -3.08 9.98 42.78
CA ILE A 41 -2.83 11.33 43.31
C ILE A 41 -3.88 12.27 42.73
N ASP A 42 -4.83 12.68 43.57
CA ASP A 42 -5.69 13.82 43.30
C ASP A 42 -4.85 15.11 43.36
N LEU A 43 -4.63 15.73 42.21
CA LEU A 43 -3.81 16.94 42.05
C LEU A 43 -4.63 18.24 42.25
N THR A 44 -5.85 18.15 42.81
CA THR A 44 -6.72 19.29 43.10
C THR A 44 -6.07 20.27 44.08
N GLY A 45 -5.88 21.53 43.65
CA GLY A 45 -5.36 22.63 44.48
C GLY A 45 -3.83 22.74 44.56
N ILE A 46 -3.08 21.92 43.81
CA ILE A 46 -1.61 21.94 43.81
C ILE A 46 -1.08 22.78 42.64
N ASN A 47 -0.31 23.82 42.94
CA ASN A 47 0.40 24.61 41.93
C ASN A 47 1.69 23.87 41.51
N LEU A 48 1.63 23.13 40.40
CA LEU A 48 2.76 22.35 39.89
C LEU A 48 3.72 23.24 39.07
N SER A 49 5.01 23.16 39.37
CA SER A 49 6.07 23.73 38.51
C SER A 49 6.26 22.89 37.23
N GLY A 50 6.86 23.48 36.19
CA GLY A 50 7.04 22.82 34.88
C GLY A 50 7.74 21.44 34.96
N LYS A 51 8.80 21.30 35.78
CA LYS A 51 9.54 20.04 35.93
C LYS A 51 8.71 18.91 36.58
N GLN A 52 7.81 19.27 37.50
CA GLN A 52 6.94 18.30 38.17
C GLN A 52 5.84 17.77 37.24
N ILE A 53 5.37 18.63 36.32
CA ILE A 53 4.42 18.24 35.27
C ILE A 53 5.06 17.24 34.31
N ASP A 54 6.29 17.51 33.86
CA ASP A 54 7.01 16.62 32.94
C ASP A 54 7.23 15.23 33.57
N TYR A 55 7.59 15.17 34.86
CA TYR A 55 7.73 13.90 35.59
C TYR A 55 6.41 13.12 35.73
N LEU A 56 5.30 13.79 36.09
CA LEU A 56 4.00 13.15 36.31
C LEU A 56 3.34 12.68 35.00
N THR A 57 3.55 13.44 33.92
CA THR A 57 3.09 13.07 32.57
C THR A 57 3.77 11.82 32.05
N ASP A 58 5.08 11.68 32.25
CA ASP A 58 5.83 10.48 31.88
C ASP A 58 5.38 9.21 32.64
N ARG A 59 4.64 9.37 33.74
CA ARG A 59 4.14 8.28 34.60
C ARG A 59 2.64 7.99 34.43
N GLY A 60 1.92 8.76 33.61
CA GLY A 60 0.49 8.54 33.35
C GLY A 60 -0.43 8.89 34.52
N ALA A 61 -0.07 9.91 35.31
CA ALA A 61 -0.90 10.38 36.42
C ALA A 61 -2.27 10.91 35.93
N GLN A 62 -3.34 10.63 36.67
CA GLN A 62 -4.68 11.13 36.35
C GLN A 62 -4.81 12.62 36.72
N TYR A 63 -5.04 13.50 35.74
CA TYR A 63 -5.10 14.96 35.95
C TYR A 63 -6.45 15.59 35.58
N HIS A 64 -7.44 14.79 35.17
CA HIS A 64 -8.72 15.33 34.65
C HIS A 64 -9.54 16.07 35.71
N ALA A 65 -9.38 15.71 36.99
CA ALA A 65 -9.97 16.39 38.13
C ALA A 65 -9.07 17.50 38.72
N ALA A 66 -7.84 17.67 38.23
CA ALA A 66 -6.87 18.60 38.80
C ALA A 66 -7.20 20.07 38.47
N HIS A 67 -7.04 20.97 39.44
CA HIS A 67 -7.04 22.43 39.21
C HIS A 67 -5.69 22.88 38.62
N ILE A 68 -5.55 22.70 37.32
CA ILE A 68 -4.37 23.08 36.53
C ILE A 68 -4.74 24.16 35.51
N THR A 69 -3.77 25.01 35.12
CA THR A 69 -4.00 26.02 34.08
C THR A 69 -4.25 25.37 32.72
N VAL A 70 -4.80 26.13 31.77
CA VAL A 70 -5.02 25.66 30.38
C VAL A 70 -3.70 25.17 29.76
N GLU A 71 -2.60 25.90 29.95
CA GLU A 71 -1.28 25.53 29.43
C GLU A 71 -0.76 24.22 30.03
N GLN A 72 -0.91 24.04 31.35
CA GLN A 72 -0.52 22.81 32.03
C GLN A 72 -1.37 21.62 31.54
N ARG A 73 -2.67 21.82 31.33
CA ARG A 73 -3.58 20.81 30.79
C ARG A 73 -3.18 20.38 29.37
N VAL A 74 -2.78 21.33 28.52
CA VAL A 74 -2.25 21.02 27.17
C VAL A 74 -0.97 20.18 27.26
N LYS A 75 -0.07 20.49 28.20
CA LYS A 75 1.13 19.67 28.45
C LYS A 75 0.78 18.26 28.89
N PHE A 76 -0.16 18.09 29.82
CA PHE A 76 -0.63 16.77 30.25
C PHE A 76 -1.25 15.95 29.12
N GLN A 77 -2.10 16.57 28.28
CA GLN A 77 -2.67 15.90 27.12
C GLN A 77 -1.62 15.50 26.08
N LYS A 78 -0.59 16.33 25.87
CA LYS A 78 0.53 16.00 25.00
C LYS A 78 1.34 14.82 25.58
N GLY A 79 1.65 14.87 26.87
CA GLY A 79 2.35 13.80 27.59
C GLY A 79 1.61 12.46 27.54
N ASP A 80 0.28 12.45 27.71
CA ASP A 80 -0.54 11.24 27.56
C ASP A 80 -0.45 10.64 26.16
N ARG A 81 -0.51 11.49 25.12
CA ARG A 81 -0.40 11.05 23.72
C ARG A 81 0.98 10.44 23.47
N GLU A 82 2.03 11.06 23.99
CA GLU A 82 3.39 10.55 23.91
C GLU A 82 3.55 9.23 24.68
N LEU A 83 3.02 9.12 25.89
CA LEU A 83 3.05 7.90 26.70
C LEU A 83 2.30 6.74 26.03
N ARG A 84 1.08 6.98 25.53
CA ARG A 84 0.33 5.96 24.76
C ARG A 84 1.11 5.51 23.53
N THR A 85 1.76 6.45 22.84
CA THR A 85 2.61 6.13 21.69
C THR A 85 3.81 5.28 22.12
N ARG A 86 4.52 5.64 23.20
CA ARG A 86 5.63 4.85 23.75
C ARG A 86 5.18 3.44 24.17
N GLN A 87 4.07 3.31 24.88
CA GLN A 87 3.51 2.02 25.28
C GLN A 87 3.14 1.15 24.08
N ARG A 88 2.50 1.73 23.05
CA ARG A 88 2.21 1.04 21.80
C ARG A 88 3.49 0.56 21.11
N ARG A 89 4.52 1.38 21.07
CA ARG A 89 5.82 1.03 20.46
C ARG A 89 6.55 -0.07 21.23
N ARG A 90 6.51 -0.05 22.57
CA ARG A 90 7.00 -1.15 23.42
C ARG A 90 6.29 -2.47 23.13
N LYS A 91 4.96 -2.44 22.97
CA LYS A 91 4.18 -3.63 22.59
C LYS A 91 4.59 -4.14 21.21
N ILE A 92 4.72 -3.26 20.22
CA ILE A 92 5.19 -3.62 18.87
C ILE A 92 6.58 -4.26 18.93
N ARG A 93 7.50 -3.72 19.73
CA ARG A 93 8.82 -4.31 19.92
C ARG A 93 8.76 -5.72 20.53
N SER A 94 7.92 -5.95 21.54
CA SER A 94 7.74 -7.30 22.13
C SER A 94 7.28 -8.29 21.07
N ILE A 95 6.24 -7.94 20.31
CA ILE A 95 5.70 -8.78 19.24
C ILE A 95 6.78 -9.09 18.20
N ARG A 96 7.57 -8.10 17.79
CA ARG A 96 8.66 -8.31 16.83
C ARG A 96 9.75 -9.24 17.36
N VAL A 97 10.10 -9.12 18.64
CA VAL A 97 11.07 -10.03 19.27
C VAL A 97 10.50 -11.44 19.35
N GLU A 98 9.22 -11.59 19.71
CA GLU A 98 8.52 -12.88 19.73
C GLU A 98 8.53 -13.52 18.33
N LEU A 99 8.14 -12.81 17.27
CA LEU A 99 8.18 -13.32 15.89
C LEU A 99 9.58 -13.81 15.47
N ILE A 100 10.63 -13.07 15.84
CA ILE A 100 12.01 -13.48 15.53
C ILE A 100 12.41 -14.72 16.34
N LEU A 101 12.02 -14.81 17.60
CA LEU A 101 12.31 -15.97 18.44
C LEU A 101 11.60 -17.21 17.91
N ASP A 102 10.30 -17.10 17.59
CA ASP A 102 9.51 -18.18 17.02
C ASP A 102 10.09 -18.66 15.68
N PHE A 103 10.55 -17.74 14.83
CA PHE A 103 11.24 -18.06 13.58
C PHE A 103 12.54 -18.85 13.83
N VAL A 104 13.38 -18.39 14.76
CA VAL A 104 14.64 -19.07 15.10
C VAL A 104 14.39 -20.44 15.72
N GLU A 105 13.39 -20.57 16.59
CA GLU A 105 13.02 -21.85 17.22
C GLU A 105 12.47 -22.85 16.19
N THR A 106 11.62 -22.38 15.27
CA THR A 106 11.12 -23.20 14.15
C THR A 106 12.27 -23.67 13.27
N PHE A 107 13.19 -22.76 12.96
CA PHE A 107 14.40 -23.06 12.21
C PHE A 107 15.27 -24.12 12.90
N GLU A 108 15.51 -23.99 14.21
CA GLU A 108 16.27 -24.97 15.01
C GLU A 108 15.62 -26.36 14.94
N CYS A 109 14.30 -26.45 15.11
CA CYS A 109 13.56 -27.71 15.11
C CYS A 109 13.59 -28.41 13.74
N GLN A 110 13.47 -27.66 12.65
CA GLN A 110 13.48 -28.22 11.29
C GLN A 110 14.88 -28.63 10.83
N ASN A 111 15.91 -27.91 11.28
CA ASN A 111 17.29 -28.12 10.85
C ASN A 111 18.12 -28.94 11.82
N THR A 112 17.52 -29.48 12.89
CA THR A 112 18.18 -30.42 13.79
C THR A 112 18.66 -31.64 12.98
N PRO A 113 19.96 -31.98 13.00
CA PRO A 113 20.53 -32.93 12.06
C PRO A 113 20.07 -34.37 12.35
N LEU A 114 19.21 -34.91 11.48
CA LEU A 114 19.07 -36.36 11.29
C LEU A 114 20.14 -36.83 10.28
N GLY A 115 21.39 -36.88 10.71
CA GLY A 115 22.48 -37.55 9.97
C GLY A 115 23.46 -36.66 9.19
N GLU A 116 24.70 -37.14 9.12
CA GLU A 116 25.85 -36.55 8.43
C GLU A 116 25.71 -36.63 6.90
N LEU A 117 24.98 -35.68 6.31
CA LEU A 117 25.15 -35.32 4.91
C LEU A 117 25.78 -33.95 4.88
N LYS A 118 26.83 -33.78 4.05
CA LYS A 118 27.55 -32.52 3.84
C LYS A 118 26.54 -31.44 3.45
N ARG A 119 26.07 -30.66 4.42
CA ARG A 119 25.18 -29.53 4.18
C ARG A 119 26.00 -28.36 3.65
N THR A 120 25.43 -27.66 2.69
CA THR A 120 25.82 -26.30 2.31
C THR A 120 25.96 -25.44 3.58
N PRO A 121 26.88 -24.46 3.59
CA PRO A 121 27.09 -23.62 4.76
C PRO A 121 25.78 -22.89 5.09
N PHE A 122 25.25 -23.16 6.28
CA PHE A 122 23.97 -22.63 6.75
C PHE A 122 24.19 -21.87 8.07
N PRO A 123 23.53 -20.72 8.32
CA PRO A 123 23.70 -20.02 9.59
C PRO A 123 23.21 -20.87 10.76
N GLU A 124 24.09 -21.12 11.73
CA GLU A 124 23.68 -21.72 13.00
C GLU A 124 22.69 -20.80 13.72
N ALA A 125 21.75 -21.39 14.46
CA ALA A 125 20.70 -20.63 15.11
C ALA A 125 21.18 -19.56 16.12
N PRO A 126 22.27 -19.75 16.90
CA PRO A 126 22.83 -18.68 17.72
C PRO A 126 23.30 -17.47 16.88
N LEU A 127 23.88 -17.73 15.70
CA LEU A 127 24.29 -16.68 14.78
C LEU A 127 23.09 -15.97 14.16
N LEU A 128 22.06 -16.72 13.74
CA LEU A 128 20.82 -16.17 13.19
C LEU A 128 20.12 -15.27 14.23
N LYS A 129 20.05 -15.73 15.47
CA LYS A 129 19.53 -14.98 16.61
C LYS A 129 20.32 -13.70 16.87
N ASP A 130 21.66 -13.75 16.81
CA ASP A 130 22.50 -12.54 16.90
C ASP A 130 22.20 -11.56 15.76
N ILE A 131 22.16 -12.05 14.52
CA ILE A 131 21.92 -11.20 13.34
C ILE A 131 20.57 -10.48 13.44
N LEU A 132 19.50 -11.18 13.83
CA LEU A 132 18.14 -10.63 13.86
C LEU A 132 17.85 -9.80 15.12
N LEU A 133 18.30 -10.22 16.31
CA LEU A 133 17.95 -9.56 17.58
C LEU A 133 18.96 -8.51 18.04
N SER A 134 20.26 -8.65 17.71
CA SER A 134 21.29 -7.72 18.18
C SER A 134 21.03 -6.27 17.73
N PRO A 135 20.63 -5.99 16.46
CA PRO A 135 20.26 -4.65 16.05
C PRO A 135 19.09 -4.09 16.85
N LEU A 136 18.06 -4.91 17.13
CA LEU A 136 16.91 -4.50 17.95
C LEU A 136 17.29 -4.14 19.39
N ARG A 137 18.39 -4.67 19.91
CA ARG A 137 18.88 -4.36 21.27
C ARG A 137 19.75 -3.12 21.29
N ARG A 138 20.60 -2.94 20.28
CA ARG A 138 21.63 -1.88 20.24
C ARG A 138 21.14 -0.58 19.60
N ASP A 139 20.45 -0.67 18.47
CA ASP A 139 20.18 0.48 17.61
C ASP A 139 18.72 0.96 17.67
N TYR A 140 17.79 0.11 18.11
CA TYR A 140 16.36 0.41 18.18
C TYR A 140 15.84 0.32 19.63
N PRO A 141 15.90 1.43 20.40
CA PRO A 141 15.17 1.50 21.66
C PRO A 141 13.68 1.27 21.42
N ALA A 142 12.92 0.95 22.47
CA ALA A 142 11.53 0.50 22.35
C ALA A 142 10.57 1.49 21.67
N ASP A 143 11.06 2.70 21.39
CA ASP A 143 10.30 3.83 20.91
C ASP A 143 10.67 4.20 19.46
N LYS A 144 11.56 3.44 18.78
CA LYS A 144 11.99 3.73 17.40
C LYS A 144 11.42 2.69 16.40
N PRO A 145 10.80 3.12 15.29
CA PRO A 145 10.39 2.19 14.22
C PRO A 145 11.62 1.51 13.59
N LEU A 146 11.41 0.33 13.01
CA LEU A 146 12.44 -0.31 12.20
C LEU A 146 12.52 0.45 10.88
N ASP A 147 13.71 0.98 10.59
CA ASP A 147 14.00 1.69 9.36
C ASP A 147 14.70 0.75 8.36
N GLU A 148 14.91 1.23 7.14
CA GLU A 148 15.59 0.51 6.05
C GLU A 148 16.94 -0.11 6.45
N ARG A 149 17.63 0.45 7.45
CA ARG A 149 18.96 -0.01 7.88
C ARG A 149 18.90 -1.34 8.61
N TYR A 150 17.78 -1.65 9.26
CA TYR A 150 17.58 -2.95 9.90
C TYR A 150 17.60 -4.06 8.83
N THR A 151 16.73 -3.93 7.83
CA THR A 151 16.62 -4.87 6.71
C THR A 151 17.96 -5.03 6.00
N GLN A 152 18.62 -3.91 5.67
CA GLN A 152 19.92 -3.92 5.03
C GLN A 152 20.96 -4.71 5.83
N ARG A 153 21.09 -4.45 7.14
CA ARG A 153 22.07 -5.13 8.00
C ARG A 153 21.81 -6.64 8.08
N VAL A 154 20.55 -7.05 8.18
CA VAL A 154 20.18 -8.48 8.20
C VAL A 154 20.57 -9.13 6.87
N LEU A 155 20.15 -8.57 5.74
CA LEU A 155 20.41 -9.15 4.42
C LEU A 155 21.90 -9.18 4.08
N VAL A 156 22.68 -8.15 4.42
CA VAL A 156 24.14 -8.13 4.19
C VAL A 156 24.86 -9.21 4.99
N ARG A 157 24.45 -9.47 6.24
CA ARG A 157 25.09 -10.52 7.07
C ARG A 157 24.71 -11.93 6.62
N LEU A 158 23.55 -12.10 6.01
CA LEU A 158 23.04 -13.40 5.59
C LEU A 158 23.36 -13.76 4.14
N ILE A 159 23.74 -12.81 3.29
CA ILE A 159 23.94 -13.05 1.86
C ILE A 159 24.97 -14.13 1.52
N ARG A 160 25.99 -14.30 2.37
CA ARG A 160 27.01 -15.35 2.17
C ARG A 160 26.44 -16.77 2.24
N PHE A 161 25.22 -16.93 2.75
CA PHE A 161 24.49 -18.19 2.84
C PHE A 161 23.44 -18.33 1.72
N ALA A 162 23.30 -17.32 0.85
CA ALA A 162 22.38 -17.36 -0.28
C ALA A 162 22.95 -18.27 -1.38
N GLU A 163 22.48 -19.51 -1.37
CA GLU A 163 22.75 -20.56 -2.35
C GLU A 163 21.41 -21.22 -2.71
N GLU A 164 21.26 -21.75 -3.93
CA GLU A 164 19.98 -22.31 -4.41
C GLU A 164 19.33 -23.30 -3.43
N ASP A 165 20.12 -24.17 -2.80
CA ASP A 165 19.66 -25.15 -1.82
C ASP A 165 19.04 -24.52 -0.54
N ASN A 166 19.31 -23.24 -0.29
CA ASN A 166 18.84 -22.51 0.88
C ASN A 166 17.65 -21.58 0.56
N PHE A 167 17.10 -21.64 -0.66
CA PHE A 167 16.05 -20.72 -1.10
C PHE A 167 14.83 -20.70 -0.19
N ASP A 168 14.33 -21.86 0.25
CA ASP A 168 13.15 -21.96 1.11
C ASP A 168 13.32 -21.22 2.44
N PHE A 169 14.52 -21.28 3.02
CA PHE A 169 14.83 -20.50 4.21
C PHE A 169 14.84 -19.00 3.94
N PHE A 170 15.38 -18.56 2.81
CA PHE A 170 15.33 -17.15 2.45
C PHE A 170 13.89 -16.69 2.17
N LEU A 171 13.05 -17.57 1.65
CA LEU A 171 11.62 -17.30 1.47
C LEU A 171 10.93 -17.06 2.83
N GLU A 172 11.20 -17.89 3.84
CA GLU A 172 10.69 -17.70 5.20
C GLU A 172 11.30 -16.47 5.89
N LEU A 173 12.60 -16.23 5.73
CA LEU A 173 13.30 -15.05 6.25
C LEU A 173 12.71 -13.76 5.67
N PHE A 174 12.47 -13.70 4.36
CA PHE A 174 11.85 -12.53 3.73
C PHE A 174 10.40 -12.38 4.19
N GLY A 175 9.69 -13.49 4.44
CA GLY A 175 8.37 -13.47 5.09
C GLY A 175 8.42 -12.84 6.48
N LEU A 176 9.36 -13.24 7.32
CA LEU A 176 9.59 -12.62 8.63
C LEU A 176 9.88 -11.12 8.49
N LEU A 177 10.75 -10.72 7.57
CA LEU A 177 11.03 -9.29 7.34
C LEU A 177 9.79 -8.52 6.88
N GLY A 178 8.92 -9.16 6.10
CA GLY A 178 7.59 -8.69 5.75
C GLY A 178 6.69 -8.48 6.99
N ASP A 179 6.59 -9.49 7.86
CA ASP A 179 5.76 -9.45 9.08
C ASP A 179 6.26 -8.43 10.10
N LEU A 180 7.57 -8.22 10.17
CA LEU A 180 8.17 -7.17 11.00
C LEU A 180 7.82 -5.75 10.51
N GLN A 181 7.27 -5.62 9.30
CA GLN A 181 6.94 -4.37 8.62
C GLN A 181 8.15 -3.45 8.47
N CYS A 182 9.28 -4.02 8.04
CA CYS A 182 10.49 -3.25 7.85
C CYS A 182 10.42 -2.44 6.55
N GLU A 183 10.86 -1.19 6.61
CA GLU A 183 10.98 -0.35 5.41
C GLU A 183 12.06 -0.92 4.46
N ILE A 184 11.86 -0.70 3.16
CA ILE A 184 12.81 -1.10 2.11
C ILE A 184 13.35 0.15 1.44
N GLY A 185 14.61 0.45 1.75
CA GLY A 185 15.37 1.53 1.15
C GLY A 185 15.99 1.19 -0.20
N GLN A 186 16.50 2.20 -0.90
CA GLN A 186 17.21 2.03 -2.18
C GLN A 186 18.44 1.10 -2.07
N VAL A 187 19.14 1.10 -0.93
CA VAL A 187 20.32 0.24 -0.75
C VAL A 187 19.90 -1.22 -0.58
N THR A 188 18.85 -1.47 0.20
CA THR A 188 18.25 -2.79 0.36
C THR A 188 17.72 -3.32 -0.96
N PHE A 189 17.10 -2.44 -1.75
CA PHE A 189 16.67 -2.73 -3.11
C PHE A 189 17.85 -3.25 -3.98
N ARG A 190 18.97 -2.50 -4.05
CA ARG A 190 20.14 -2.90 -4.84
C ARG A 190 20.73 -4.21 -4.37
N LEU A 191 20.82 -4.42 -3.07
CA LEU A 191 21.28 -5.69 -2.51
C LEU A 191 20.42 -6.88 -2.99
N ILE A 192 19.09 -6.71 -3.04
CA ILE A 192 18.18 -7.77 -3.50
C ILE A 192 18.34 -8.00 -5.01
N VAL A 193 18.35 -6.94 -5.82
CA VAL A 193 18.36 -7.06 -7.28
C VAL A 193 19.75 -7.33 -7.87
N ASP A 194 20.82 -6.91 -7.21
CA ASP A 194 22.18 -7.11 -7.70
C ASP A 194 22.76 -8.40 -7.11
N ASP A 195 22.75 -8.54 -5.79
CA ASP A 195 23.49 -9.61 -5.13
C ASP A 195 22.64 -10.87 -4.90
N TYR A 196 21.38 -10.75 -4.47
CA TYR A 196 20.50 -11.92 -4.31
C TYR A 196 20.06 -12.48 -5.67
N PHE A 197 19.90 -11.65 -6.70
CA PHE A 197 19.62 -12.10 -8.06
C PHE A 197 20.76 -12.93 -8.64
N GLN A 198 22.02 -12.58 -8.36
CA GLN A 198 23.17 -13.41 -8.74
C GLN A 198 23.13 -14.81 -8.11
N ARG A 199 22.43 -15.00 -6.98
CA ARG A 199 22.36 -16.27 -6.25
C ARG A 199 21.13 -17.10 -6.60
N PHE A 200 19.99 -16.46 -6.77
CA PHE A 200 18.70 -17.12 -6.95
C PHE A 200 18.08 -16.92 -8.35
N GLY A 201 18.70 -16.10 -9.19
CA GLY A 201 18.16 -15.73 -10.51
C GLY A 201 16.75 -15.16 -10.42
N ASP A 202 15.89 -15.58 -11.33
CA ASP A 202 14.49 -15.14 -11.40
C ASP A 202 13.67 -15.48 -10.14
N ALA A 203 14.10 -16.45 -9.30
CA ALA A 203 13.38 -16.83 -8.08
C ALA A 203 13.37 -15.71 -7.02
N VAL A 204 14.22 -14.68 -7.17
CA VAL A 204 14.16 -13.47 -6.33
C VAL A 204 12.78 -12.80 -6.35
N GLY A 205 12.01 -12.94 -7.44
CA GLY A 205 10.65 -12.41 -7.51
C GLY A 205 9.73 -12.97 -6.42
N ASP A 206 9.88 -14.25 -6.09
CA ASP A 206 9.09 -14.87 -5.02
C ASP A 206 9.56 -14.35 -3.63
N LEU A 207 10.87 -14.09 -3.44
CA LEU A 207 11.40 -13.42 -2.23
C LEU A 207 10.82 -12.01 -2.07
N ILE A 208 10.79 -11.22 -3.15
CA ILE A 208 10.22 -9.87 -3.17
C ILE A 208 8.72 -9.90 -2.83
N GLY A 209 8.00 -10.93 -3.31
CA GLY A 209 6.59 -11.16 -2.97
C GLY A 209 6.34 -11.40 -1.48
N LYS A 210 7.33 -11.90 -0.72
CA LYS A 210 7.24 -12.12 0.73
C LYS A 210 7.47 -10.86 1.58
N LEU A 211 8.06 -9.82 1.00
CA LEU A 211 8.31 -8.56 1.69
C LEU A 211 7.07 -7.65 1.71
N GLN A 212 7.11 -6.59 2.53
CA GLN A 212 6.10 -5.54 2.46
C GLN A 212 6.05 -4.89 1.06
N PRO A 213 4.85 -4.57 0.53
CA PRO A 213 4.71 -3.84 -0.72
C PRO A 213 5.51 -2.54 -0.71
N SER A 214 6.27 -2.32 -1.77
CA SER A 214 7.04 -1.09 -1.99
C SER A 214 6.95 -0.70 -3.46
N VAL A 215 6.54 0.53 -3.73
CA VAL A 215 6.43 1.07 -5.10
C VAL A 215 7.73 0.82 -5.85
N ALA A 216 8.86 1.26 -5.28
CA ALA A 216 10.15 1.21 -5.94
C ALA A 216 10.62 -0.23 -6.19
N LEU A 217 10.45 -1.13 -5.22
CA LEU A 217 10.89 -2.53 -5.35
C LEU A 217 10.02 -3.29 -6.36
N ASP A 218 8.70 -3.16 -6.27
CA ASP A 218 7.76 -3.85 -7.15
C ASP A 218 7.92 -3.36 -8.60
N ALA A 219 7.93 -2.03 -8.82
CA ALA A 219 8.04 -1.43 -10.15
C ALA A 219 9.36 -1.84 -10.80
N GLN A 220 10.45 -1.72 -10.03
CA GLN A 220 11.76 -2.04 -10.54
C GLN A 220 11.87 -3.52 -10.84
N TRP A 221 11.48 -4.45 -9.95
CA TRP A 221 11.51 -5.89 -10.27
C TRP A 221 10.76 -6.22 -11.56
N ILE A 222 9.50 -5.76 -11.66
CA ILE A 222 8.64 -6.05 -12.80
C ILE A 222 9.27 -5.53 -14.10
N TYR A 223 9.84 -4.32 -14.05
CA TYR A 223 10.36 -3.63 -15.23
C TYR A 223 11.89 -3.69 -15.39
N VAL A 224 12.66 -4.37 -14.53
CA VAL A 224 14.14 -4.36 -14.58
C VAL A 224 14.57 -4.69 -16.00
N ASP A 225 15.21 -3.74 -16.68
CA ASP A 225 15.83 -3.95 -17.98
C ASP A 225 16.68 -5.22 -17.86
N PRO A 226 16.41 -6.28 -18.65
CA PRO A 226 17.16 -7.51 -18.55
C PRO A 226 18.65 -7.18 -18.73
N ILE A 227 19.40 -7.29 -17.63
CA ILE A 227 20.85 -7.08 -17.62
C ILE A 227 21.45 -8.19 -18.48
N ASP A 228 21.81 -7.82 -19.71
CA ASP A 228 22.54 -8.55 -20.74
C ASP A 228 21.88 -9.82 -21.35
N LYS A 229 21.49 -9.74 -22.63
CA LYS A 229 22.41 -10.11 -23.74
C LYS A 229 21.87 -9.80 -25.16
N PRO A 230 22.79 -9.63 -26.14
CA PRO A 230 22.60 -8.85 -27.37
C PRO A 230 22.25 -9.73 -28.57
N LEU A 231 21.63 -9.14 -29.60
CA LEU A 231 21.87 -9.55 -30.99
C LEU A 231 21.83 -8.34 -31.92
N ASN A 232 23.02 -7.83 -32.23
CA ASN A 232 23.31 -7.27 -33.53
C ASN A 232 22.76 -8.21 -34.62
N GLY A 233 21.99 -7.64 -35.55
CA GLY A 233 21.68 -8.30 -36.82
C GLY A 233 20.26 -8.06 -37.29
N GLY A 234 20.10 -6.99 -38.08
CA GLY A 234 19.24 -6.88 -39.26
C GLY A 234 17.86 -7.53 -39.26
N GLY A 235 16.85 -6.69 -39.52
CA GLY A 235 15.56 -7.10 -40.05
C GLY A 235 14.40 -6.50 -39.26
N GLU A 236 13.62 -5.67 -39.91
CA GLU A 236 12.40 -5.00 -39.40
C GLU A 236 11.30 -5.99 -38.93
N HIS A 237 11.53 -7.30 -39.00
CA HIS A 237 10.67 -8.36 -38.45
C HIS A 237 11.13 -8.98 -37.11
N LYS A 238 12.26 -8.53 -36.53
CA LYS A 238 12.70 -9.00 -35.20
C LYS A 238 12.12 -8.21 -34.03
N ASN A 239 11.58 -7.01 -34.28
CA ASN A 239 11.11 -6.11 -33.23
C ASN A 239 9.83 -6.59 -32.54
N ASP A 240 8.88 -7.17 -33.29
CA ASP A 240 7.60 -7.61 -32.70
C ASP A 240 7.80 -8.81 -31.75
N ARG A 241 8.60 -9.81 -32.16
CA ARG A 241 8.95 -10.94 -31.29
C ARG A 241 9.73 -10.51 -30.05
N ALA A 242 10.63 -9.53 -30.17
CA ALA A 242 11.38 -9.02 -29.03
C ALA A 242 10.47 -8.27 -28.03
N ARG A 243 9.49 -7.51 -28.53
CA ARG A 243 8.48 -6.83 -27.70
C ARG A 243 7.56 -7.81 -26.97
N ASP A 244 7.12 -8.86 -27.64
CA ASP A 244 6.29 -9.90 -27.04
C ASP A 244 7.04 -10.66 -25.93
N VAL A 245 8.32 -10.96 -26.16
CA VAL A 245 9.19 -11.59 -25.15
C VAL A 245 9.38 -10.68 -23.93
N LEU A 246 9.61 -9.38 -24.14
CA LEU A 246 9.74 -8.42 -23.05
C LEU A 246 8.44 -8.33 -22.22
N PHE A 247 7.30 -8.22 -22.89
CA PHE A 247 6.00 -8.15 -22.23
C PHE A 247 5.69 -9.43 -21.43
N SER A 248 5.99 -10.61 -22.00
CA SER A 248 5.83 -11.88 -21.28
C SER A 248 6.71 -11.96 -20.03
N SER A 249 7.91 -11.37 -20.05
CA SER A 249 8.79 -11.30 -18.89
C SER A 249 8.21 -10.38 -17.81
N ILE A 250 7.66 -9.22 -18.19
CA ILE A 250 6.97 -8.29 -17.29
C ILE A 250 5.81 -8.99 -16.58
N LEU A 251 4.96 -9.70 -17.31
CA LEU A 251 3.84 -10.46 -16.74
C LEU A 251 4.33 -11.54 -15.77
N ARG A 252 5.28 -12.37 -16.19
CA ARG A 252 5.85 -13.43 -15.35
C ARG A 252 6.42 -12.90 -14.03
N ARG A 253 7.12 -11.77 -14.07
CA ARG A 253 7.70 -11.14 -12.87
C ARG A 253 6.63 -10.55 -11.95
N ALA A 254 5.58 -9.97 -12.50
CA ALA A 254 4.44 -9.51 -11.73
C ALA A 254 3.68 -10.69 -11.07
N GLU A 255 3.51 -11.80 -11.78
CA GLU A 255 2.90 -13.02 -11.26
C GLU A 255 3.66 -13.59 -10.06
N GLN A 256 5.00 -13.56 -10.07
CA GLN A 256 5.82 -14.00 -8.92
C GLN A 256 5.49 -13.22 -7.64
N ILE A 257 5.29 -11.91 -7.73
CA ILE A 257 4.86 -11.09 -6.59
C ILE A 257 3.43 -11.48 -6.20
N ASN A 258 2.51 -11.58 -7.16
CA ASN A 258 1.09 -11.89 -6.93
C ASN A 258 0.83 -13.26 -6.30
N LYS A 259 1.73 -14.24 -6.47
CA LYS A 259 1.65 -15.52 -5.72
C LYS A 259 1.64 -15.34 -4.21
N HIS A 260 2.17 -14.23 -3.72
CA HIS A 260 2.36 -13.97 -2.29
C HIS A 260 1.55 -12.78 -1.80
N ARG A 261 1.38 -11.74 -2.62
CA ARG A 261 0.61 -10.53 -2.27
C ARG A 261 0.25 -9.71 -3.51
N ALA A 262 -0.78 -8.88 -3.37
CA ALA A 262 -1.10 -7.85 -4.35
C ALA A 262 0.07 -6.86 -4.55
N ILE A 263 0.30 -6.46 -5.80
CA ILE A 263 1.31 -5.46 -6.18
C ILE A 263 0.86 -4.06 -5.72
N HIS A 264 1.81 -3.23 -5.32
CA HIS A 264 1.54 -1.86 -4.94
C HIS A 264 0.97 -1.04 -6.12
N ALA A 265 -0.13 -0.30 -5.92
CA ALA A 265 -0.77 0.49 -6.99
C ALA A 265 0.16 1.49 -7.69
N GLY A 266 1.01 2.20 -6.93
CA GLY A 266 2.07 3.04 -7.51
C GLY A 266 3.03 2.30 -8.46
N ALA A 267 3.35 1.02 -8.19
CA ALA A 267 4.18 0.24 -9.10
C ALA A 267 3.42 -0.16 -10.37
N ILE A 268 2.12 -0.40 -10.27
CA ILE A 268 1.24 -0.58 -11.44
C ILE A 268 1.24 0.68 -12.30
N GLU A 269 1.12 1.85 -11.68
CA GLU A 269 1.21 3.14 -12.38
C GLU A 269 2.55 3.29 -13.12
N ASP A 270 3.67 2.98 -12.47
CA ASP A 270 5.01 3.06 -13.06
C ASP A 270 5.17 2.08 -14.23
N VAL A 271 4.74 0.83 -14.09
CA VAL A 271 4.81 -0.16 -15.19
C VAL A 271 3.97 0.29 -16.39
N LEU A 272 2.77 0.83 -16.14
CA LEU A 272 1.92 1.37 -17.20
C LEU A 272 2.52 2.58 -17.93
N ASP A 273 3.38 3.36 -17.27
CA ASP A 273 4.08 4.48 -17.91
C ASP A 273 5.17 4.01 -18.89
N HIS A 274 5.69 2.78 -18.72
CA HIS A 274 6.73 2.21 -19.57
C HIS A 274 6.21 1.28 -20.68
N LEU A 275 4.95 0.84 -20.58
CA LEU A 275 4.30 0.12 -21.68
C LEU A 275 3.85 1.12 -22.74
N ASP A 276 4.25 0.93 -23.99
CA ASP A 276 3.83 1.81 -25.09
C ASP A 276 2.50 1.34 -25.71
N ASP A 277 2.27 0.03 -25.80
CA ASP A 277 1.09 -0.54 -26.45
C ASP A 277 -0.14 -0.51 -25.51
N PRO A 278 -1.24 0.15 -25.91
CA PRO A 278 -2.51 0.12 -25.18
C PRO A 278 -3.02 -1.29 -24.84
N LEU A 279 -2.82 -2.27 -25.73
CA LEU A 279 -3.26 -3.65 -25.48
C LEU A 279 -2.42 -4.29 -24.37
N GLN A 280 -1.10 -4.11 -24.40
CA GLN A 280 -0.23 -4.58 -23.33
C GLN A 280 -0.60 -3.95 -21.98
N LYS A 281 -0.99 -2.66 -21.96
CA LYS A 281 -1.48 -2.01 -20.74
C LYS A 281 -2.75 -2.68 -20.20
N LEU A 282 -3.70 -3.01 -21.07
CA LEU A 282 -4.92 -3.70 -20.68
C LEU A 282 -4.62 -5.11 -20.19
N ASP A 283 -3.89 -5.90 -20.98
CA ASP A 283 -3.52 -7.27 -20.66
C ASP A 283 -2.75 -7.35 -19.32
N PHE A 284 -1.86 -6.38 -19.06
CA PHE A 284 -1.16 -6.27 -17.79
C PHE A 284 -2.13 -6.07 -16.63
N ILE A 285 -3.05 -5.10 -16.71
CA ILE A 285 -4.00 -4.79 -15.65
C ILE A 285 -5.02 -5.92 -15.42
N GLU A 286 -5.35 -6.69 -16.44
CA GLU A 286 -6.21 -7.87 -16.30
C GLU A 286 -5.52 -9.04 -15.61
N THR A 287 -4.21 -9.16 -15.77
CA THR A 287 -3.43 -10.29 -15.25
C THR A 287 -2.98 -10.05 -13.81
N VAL A 288 -2.72 -8.80 -13.44
CA VAL A 288 -2.10 -8.48 -12.15
C VAL A 288 -3.11 -8.14 -11.05
N GLU A 289 -2.89 -8.69 -9.86
CA GLU A 289 -3.67 -8.36 -8.67
C GLU A 289 -3.08 -7.13 -7.96
N PHE A 290 -3.91 -6.11 -7.73
CA PHE A 290 -3.53 -4.91 -6.99
C PHE A 290 -4.73 -4.30 -6.29
N ASN A 291 -4.47 -3.57 -5.21
CA ASN A 291 -5.47 -2.80 -4.47
C ASN A 291 -5.19 -1.31 -4.63
N CYS A 292 -6.23 -0.52 -4.92
CA CYS A 292 -6.10 0.93 -5.11
C CYS A 292 -7.20 1.74 -4.40
N SER A 293 -6.84 2.97 -4.04
CA SER A 293 -7.74 4.07 -3.68
C SER A 293 -8.48 4.60 -4.92
N ALA A 294 -9.46 5.48 -4.71
CA ALA A 294 -10.17 6.12 -5.82
C ALA A 294 -9.23 6.98 -6.67
N ASP A 295 -8.32 7.73 -6.04
CA ASP A 295 -7.37 8.61 -6.74
C ASP A 295 -6.33 7.82 -7.54
N GLU A 296 -5.82 6.71 -6.98
CA GLU A 296 -4.96 5.77 -7.71
C GLU A 296 -5.69 5.15 -8.91
N ALA A 297 -6.96 4.76 -8.73
CA ALA A 297 -7.75 4.21 -9.83
C ALA A 297 -7.92 5.20 -11.00
N GLU A 298 -8.10 6.50 -10.70
CA GLU A 298 -8.13 7.56 -11.73
C GLU A 298 -6.81 7.70 -12.46
N ARG A 299 -5.70 7.68 -11.74
CA ARG A 299 -4.36 7.78 -12.33
C ARG A 299 -3.99 6.56 -13.18
N ILE A 300 -4.42 5.36 -12.77
CA ILE A 300 -4.26 4.12 -13.56
C ILE A 300 -5.11 4.19 -14.82
N ALA A 301 -6.39 4.56 -14.71
CA ALA A 301 -7.30 4.69 -15.86
C ALA A 301 -6.79 5.72 -16.89
N LEU A 302 -6.26 6.85 -16.42
CA LEU A 302 -5.68 7.89 -17.26
C LEU A 302 -4.52 7.36 -18.11
N ARG A 303 -3.63 6.52 -17.54
CA ARG A 303 -2.48 5.94 -18.25
C ARG A 303 -2.86 4.96 -19.34
N ILE A 304 -3.96 4.23 -19.13
CA ILE A 304 -4.53 3.32 -20.13
C ILE A 304 -5.13 4.13 -21.29
N ILE A 305 -5.85 5.21 -20.99
CA ILE A 305 -6.60 6.00 -22.01
C ILE A 305 -5.71 6.97 -22.80
N LYS A 306 -4.63 7.48 -22.20
CA LYS A 306 -3.64 8.34 -22.88
C LYS A 306 -2.90 7.67 -24.04
N ALA A 307 -2.89 6.34 -24.12
CA ALA A 307 -2.05 5.60 -25.07
C ALA A 307 -2.54 5.63 -26.54
N ASP A 308 -3.44 6.54 -26.92
CA ASP A 308 -3.92 6.72 -28.31
C ASP A 308 -4.33 5.42 -29.04
N TRP A 309 -5.25 4.65 -28.46
CA TRP A 309 -5.81 3.47 -29.12
C TRP A 309 -7.01 3.81 -30.03
N PRO A 310 -7.21 3.12 -31.16
CA PRO A 310 -8.29 3.44 -32.11
C PRO A 310 -9.67 3.21 -31.50
N ALA A 311 -10.67 4.07 -31.78
CA ALA A 311 -12.00 3.96 -31.19
C ALA A 311 -12.67 2.58 -31.35
N SER A 312 -12.30 1.82 -32.39
CA SER A 312 -12.72 0.43 -32.59
C SER A 312 -12.34 -0.54 -31.45
N ARG A 313 -11.33 -0.22 -30.63
CA ARG A 313 -10.93 -1.03 -29.47
C ARG A 313 -11.65 -0.63 -28.17
N THR A 314 -12.63 0.27 -28.23
CA THR A 314 -13.32 0.78 -27.03
C THR A 314 -13.99 -0.34 -26.27
N ARG A 315 -14.62 -1.23 -27.02
CA ARG A 315 -15.26 -2.41 -26.48
C ARG A 315 -14.31 -3.28 -25.63
N GLN A 316 -13.06 -3.47 -26.07
CA GLN A 316 -12.07 -4.27 -25.34
C GLN A 316 -11.77 -3.67 -23.96
N VAL A 317 -11.58 -2.34 -23.89
CA VAL A 317 -11.38 -1.62 -22.62
C VAL A 317 -12.58 -1.76 -21.69
N LEU A 318 -13.80 -1.72 -22.23
CA LEU A 318 -15.03 -1.80 -21.43
C LEU A 318 -15.29 -3.21 -20.90
N GLU A 319 -14.93 -4.22 -21.69
CA GLU A 319 -15.04 -5.64 -21.34
C GLU A 319 -13.90 -6.10 -20.42
N ALA A 320 -12.91 -5.24 -20.17
CA ALA A 320 -11.71 -5.62 -19.47
C ALA A 320 -11.96 -6.06 -18.01
N LYS A 321 -11.25 -7.11 -17.59
CA LYS A 321 -11.32 -7.69 -16.24
C LYS A 321 -10.45 -6.92 -15.24
N VAL A 322 -10.84 -5.68 -14.97
CA VAL A 322 -10.12 -4.79 -14.04
C VAL A 322 -10.88 -4.60 -12.71
N PRO A 323 -10.20 -4.18 -11.62
CA PRO A 323 -10.86 -3.85 -10.36
C PRO A 323 -11.99 -2.82 -10.54
N THR A 324 -13.10 -2.97 -9.80
CA THR A 324 -14.32 -2.14 -9.98
C THR A 324 -14.06 -0.62 -9.90
N LYS A 325 -13.10 -0.19 -9.07
CA LYS A 325 -12.69 1.22 -8.96
C LYS A 325 -12.03 1.72 -10.24
N VAL A 326 -11.11 0.92 -10.81
CA VAL A 326 -10.43 1.22 -12.08
C VAL A 326 -11.43 1.21 -13.23
N ARG A 327 -12.36 0.25 -13.25
CA ARG A 327 -13.44 0.21 -14.26
C ARG A 327 -14.28 1.49 -14.24
N SER A 328 -14.66 1.95 -13.04
CA SER A 328 -15.44 3.19 -12.88
C SER A 328 -14.65 4.42 -13.33
N ALA A 329 -13.34 4.46 -13.05
CA ALA A 329 -12.45 5.51 -13.51
C ALA A 329 -12.27 5.50 -15.04
N LEU A 330 -12.08 4.32 -15.66
CA LEU A 330 -12.00 4.17 -17.11
C LEU A 330 -13.25 4.73 -17.81
N PHE A 331 -14.44 4.44 -17.30
CA PHE A 331 -15.68 5.01 -17.84
C PHE A 331 -15.71 6.53 -17.77
N ARG A 332 -15.33 7.11 -16.62
CA ARG A 332 -15.24 8.57 -16.47
C ARG A 332 -14.21 9.18 -17.42
N GLN A 333 -13.06 8.57 -17.56
CA GLN A 333 -11.99 9.07 -18.43
C GLN A 333 -12.37 8.96 -19.92
N ILE A 334 -13.02 7.87 -20.37
CA ILE A 334 -13.55 7.77 -21.75
C ILE A 334 -14.58 8.87 -22.00
N MET A 335 -15.46 9.14 -21.04
CA MET A 335 -16.46 10.21 -21.12
C MET A 335 -15.87 11.63 -21.11
N HIS A 336 -14.77 11.83 -20.41
CA HIS A 336 -14.15 13.14 -20.24
C HIS A 336 -13.14 13.48 -21.32
N GLN A 337 -12.38 12.49 -21.79
CA GLN A 337 -11.23 12.67 -22.68
C GLN A 337 -11.34 11.87 -23.99
N GLY A 338 -12.32 10.98 -24.12
CA GLY A 338 -12.51 10.19 -25.33
C GLY A 338 -12.97 11.05 -26.51
N SER A 339 -12.62 10.61 -27.72
CA SER A 339 -13.22 11.17 -28.93
C SER A 339 -14.73 10.89 -28.94
N VAL A 340 -15.46 11.59 -29.82
CA VAL A 340 -16.91 11.38 -30.01
C VAL A 340 -17.20 9.89 -30.27
N GLU A 341 -16.39 9.25 -31.10
CA GLU A 341 -16.54 7.84 -31.46
C GLU A 341 -16.40 6.91 -30.23
N ARG A 342 -15.41 7.16 -29.36
CA ARG A 342 -15.22 6.35 -28.12
C ARG A 342 -16.39 6.52 -27.14
N THR A 343 -16.89 7.76 -27.00
CA THR A 343 -18.04 8.05 -26.13
C THR A 343 -19.29 7.33 -26.63
N LEU A 344 -19.52 7.35 -27.95
CA LEU A 344 -20.66 6.66 -28.57
C LEU A 344 -20.55 5.13 -28.43
N GLU A 345 -19.38 4.54 -28.65
CA GLU A 345 -19.15 3.11 -28.42
C GLU A 345 -19.42 2.69 -26.97
N MET A 346 -19.04 3.53 -26.01
CA MET A 346 -19.35 3.26 -24.60
C MET A 346 -20.85 3.31 -24.32
N LEU A 347 -21.58 4.26 -24.89
CA LEU A 347 -23.03 4.33 -24.76
C LEU A 347 -23.72 3.12 -25.40
N ARG A 348 -23.25 2.67 -26.57
CA ARG A 348 -23.72 1.42 -27.22
C ARG A 348 -23.50 0.22 -26.31
N TRP A 349 -22.30 0.09 -25.75
CA TRP A 349 -21.96 -1.03 -24.86
C TRP A 349 -22.83 -1.05 -23.58
N LEU A 350 -23.10 0.11 -22.99
CA LEU A 350 -23.97 0.23 -21.80
C LEU A 350 -25.41 -0.16 -22.12
N ASN A 351 -25.93 0.23 -23.29
CA ASN A 351 -27.25 -0.16 -23.74
C ASN A 351 -27.36 -1.68 -23.84
N ASN A 352 -26.38 -2.34 -24.46
CA ASN A 352 -26.38 -3.78 -24.70
C ASN A 352 -26.19 -4.61 -23.42
N ASN A 353 -25.36 -4.16 -22.47
CA ASN A 353 -24.95 -4.99 -21.32
C ASN A 353 -25.72 -4.71 -20.03
N ARG A 354 -26.40 -3.56 -19.91
CA ARG A 354 -27.09 -3.18 -18.66
C ARG A 354 -28.57 -2.86 -18.84
N GLY A 355 -29.08 -2.90 -20.07
CA GLY A 355 -30.39 -2.40 -20.42
C GLY A 355 -30.44 -0.88 -20.32
N ALA A 356 -30.93 -0.21 -21.37
CA ALA A 356 -31.25 1.22 -21.42
C ALA A 356 -30.23 2.12 -20.67
N VAL A 357 -29.07 2.36 -21.28
CA VAL A 357 -27.98 3.28 -20.82
C VAL A 357 -28.00 3.54 -19.30
N GLY A 358 -27.64 2.51 -18.53
CA GLY A 358 -27.67 2.58 -17.07
C GLY A 358 -26.68 3.60 -16.48
N ALA A 359 -27.20 4.47 -15.62
CA ALA A 359 -26.52 5.22 -14.55
C ALA A 359 -25.37 6.19 -14.91
N LEU A 360 -25.12 6.46 -16.19
CA LEU A 360 -24.46 7.70 -16.61
C LEU A 360 -25.56 8.68 -17.01
N SER A 361 -25.50 9.92 -16.53
CA SER A 361 -26.39 10.98 -17.02
C SER A 361 -26.22 11.07 -18.53
N LEU A 362 -27.14 10.46 -19.28
CA LEU A 362 -27.13 10.41 -20.75
C LEU A 362 -27.04 11.84 -21.30
N ASP A 363 -27.68 12.79 -20.62
CA ASP A 363 -27.63 14.20 -20.93
C ASP A 363 -26.19 14.74 -20.85
N ASP A 364 -25.46 14.47 -19.76
CA ASP A 364 -24.05 14.90 -19.62
C ASP A 364 -23.12 14.25 -20.65
N ALA A 365 -23.42 13.01 -21.07
CA ALA A 365 -22.69 12.30 -22.10
C ALA A 365 -22.88 12.94 -23.48
N LEU A 366 -24.14 13.11 -23.87
CA LEU A 366 -24.53 13.65 -25.16
C LEU A 366 -24.22 15.15 -25.27
N ALA A 367 -24.24 15.87 -24.15
CA ALA A 367 -23.87 17.28 -24.08
C ALA A 367 -22.45 17.55 -24.59
N ARG A 368 -21.55 16.56 -24.52
CA ARG A 368 -20.15 16.65 -24.98
C ARG A 368 -19.97 16.33 -26.46
N ILE A 369 -20.99 15.75 -27.11
CA ILE A 369 -20.96 15.41 -28.52
C ILE A 369 -21.47 16.61 -29.34
N ASN A 370 -20.58 17.21 -30.11
CA ASN A 370 -20.86 18.42 -30.92
C ASN A 370 -21.04 18.12 -32.43
N SER A 371 -21.22 16.86 -32.81
CA SER A 371 -21.33 16.44 -34.21
C SER A 371 -22.64 15.70 -34.47
N PHE A 372 -23.40 16.16 -35.46
CA PHE A 372 -24.72 15.62 -35.79
C PHE A 372 -24.65 14.21 -36.39
N ALA A 373 -23.78 13.97 -37.37
CA ALA A 373 -23.77 12.70 -38.10
C ALA A 373 -23.46 11.48 -37.20
N PRO A 374 -22.38 11.47 -36.38
CA PRO A 374 -22.09 10.35 -35.49
C PRO A 374 -23.19 10.14 -34.44
N LEU A 375 -23.77 11.24 -33.94
CA LEU A 375 -24.85 11.17 -32.96
C LEU A 375 -26.16 10.62 -33.57
N PHE A 376 -26.44 10.95 -34.83
CA PHE A 376 -27.60 10.44 -35.56
C PHE A 376 -27.45 8.96 -35.90
N ASP A 377 -26.26 8.52 -36.28
CA ASP A 377 -25.97 7.09 -36.52
C ASP A 377 -26.15 6.30 -35.22
N PHE A 378 -25.57 6.78 -34.12
CA PHE A 378 -25.81 6.21 -32.79
C PHE A 378 -27.29 6.14 -32.44
N ALA A 379 -28.03 7.24 -32.61
CA ALA A 379 -29.45 7.27 -32.32
C ALA A 379 -30.23 6.25 -33.15
N SER A 380 -29.86 6.09 -34.42
CA SER A 380 -30.47 5.11 -35.32
C SER A 380 -30.26 3.69 -34.81
N ASP A 381 -29.08 3.40 -34.25
CA ASP A 381 -28.74 2.09 -33.72
C ASP A 381 -29.47 1.74 -32.42
N VAL A 382 -29.66 2.71 -31.50
CA VAL A 382 -30.10 2.40 -30.12
C VAL A 382 -31.53 2.80 -29.77
N HIS A 383 -32.18 3.68 -30.54
CA HIS A 383 -33.44 4.32 -30.11
C HIS A 383 -34.57 3.34 -29.75
N MET A 384 -34.62 2.16 -30.37
CA MET A 384 -35.64 1.15 -30.10
C MET A 384 -35.53 0.51 -28.71
N ASP A 385 -34.34 0.58 -28.10
CA ASP A 385 -34.05 -0.02 -26.79
C ASP A 385 -34.12 1.00 -25.64
N LEU A 386 -34.38 2.27 -25.96
CA LEU A 386 -34.39 3.37 -25.00
C LEU A 386 -35.80 3.63 -24.44
N SER A 387 -35.86 4.01 -23.17
CA SER A 387 -37.10 4.52 -22.57
C SER A 387 -37.47 5.91 -23.12
N VAL A 388 -38.75 6.28 -23.06
CA VAL A 388 -39.26 7.57 -23.56
C VAL A 388 -38.46 8.78 -23.03
N ASN A 389 -38.08 8.76 -21.75
CA ASN A 389 -37.29 9.85 -21.17
C ASN A 389 -35.88 9.94 -21.78
N GLN A 390 -35.25 8.81 -22.09
CA GLN A 390 -33.93 8.76 -22.75
C GLN A 390 -34.03 9.18 -24.23
N ILE A 391 -35.13 8.81 -24.91
CA ILE A 391 -35.43 9.27 -26.28
C ILE A 391 -35.54 10.80 -26.31
N ASN A 392 -36.18 11.41 -25.32
CA ASN A 392 -36.30 12.88 -25.23
C ASN A 392 -34.93 13.57 -25.05
N VAL A 393 -34.06 13.05 -24.18
CA VAL A 393 -32.68 13.56 -24.02
C VAL A 393 -31.90 13.43 -25.33
N LEU A 394 -32.02 12.28 -26.02
CA LEU A 394 -31.37 12.04 -27.31
C LEU A 394 -31.88 12.99 -28.40
N ARG A 395 -33.19 13.24 -28.44
CA ARG A 395 -33.82 14.21 -29.36
C ARG A 395 -33.28 15.62 -29.12
N GLN A 396 -33.21 16.06 -27.85
CA GLN A 396 -32.66 17.38 -27.50
C GLN A 396 -31.19 17.53 -27.93
N ALA A 397 -30.37 16.50 -27.73
CA ALA A 397 -28.97 16.51 -28.16
C ALA A 397 -28.81 16.56 -29.69
N LEU A 398 -29.65 15.82 -30.43
CA LEU A 398 -29.68 15.84 -31.89
C LEU A 398 -30.14 17.20 -32.44
N ASP A 399 -31.21 17.76 -31.88
CA ASP A 399 -31.72 19.07 -32.30
C ASP A 399 -30.70 20.19 -32.04
N ARG A 400 -29.94 20.11 -30.94
CA ARG A 400 -28.85 21.03 -30.62
C ARG A 400 -27.69 20.97 -31.63
N THR A 401 -27.38 19.78 -32.15
CA THR A 401 -26.28 19.58 -33.11
C THR A 401 -26.71 19.77 -34.57
N ALA A 402 -28.00 19.76 -34.86
CA ALA A 402 -28.56 19.96 -36.20
C ALA A 402 -28.39 21.41 -36.69
N LYS A 403 -27.71 21.57 -37.84
CA LYS A 403 -27.38 22.88 -38.44
C LYS A 403 -28.45 23.40 -39.39
N ASP A 404 -29.28 22.52 -39.95
CA ASP A 404 -30.28 22.88 -40.97
C ASP A 404 -31.64 22.18 -40.77
N SER A 405 -32.63 22.60 -41.56
CA SER A 405 -33.99 22.08 -41.52
C SER A 405 -34.08 20.62 -41.98
N ALA A 406 -33.17 20.16 -42.85
CA ALA A 406 -33.14 18.79 -43.34
C ALA A 406 -32.69 17.81 -42.26
N GLN A 407 -31.66 18.17 -41.47
CA GLN A 407 -31.20 17.42 -40.32
C GLN A 407 -32.28 17.33 -39.23
N ARG A 408 -32.95 18.44 -38.90
CA ARG A 408 -34.09 18.42 -37.96
C ARG A 408 -35.25 17.55 -38.45
N ALA A 409 -35.52 17.53 -39.76
CA ALA A 409 -36.51 16.63 -40.34
C ALA A 409 -36.11 15.15 -40.19
N LYS A 410 -34.82 14.81 -40.30
CA LYS A 410 -34.32 13.45 -40.02
C LYS A 410 -34.54 13.07 -38.56
N VAL A 411 -34.28 13.97 -37.60
CA VAL A 411 -34.51 13.71 -36.16
C VAL A 411 -35.98 13.36 -35.90
N ARG A 412 -36.91 14.16 -36.41
CA ARG A 412 -38.36 13.93 -36.24
C ARG A 412 -38.85 12.62 -36.86
N ARG A 413 -38.22 12.17 -37.95
CA ARG A 413 -38.55 10.90 -38.59
C ARG A 413 -38.05 9.70 -37.80
N LEU A 414 -36.86 9.82 -37.20
CA LEU A 414 -36.23 8.74 -36.45
C LEU A 414 -36.85 8.57 -35.06
N LEU A 415 -37.06 9.69 -34.36
CA LEU A 415 -37.56 9.72 -33.00
C LEU A 415 -38.96 10.32 -33.00
N SER A 416 -39.93 9.78 -33.76
CA SER A 416 -41.32 10.24 -33.70
C SER A 416 -41.97 9.83 -32.37
N ASP A 417 -42.86 10.68 -31.84
CA ASP A 417 -43.61 10.39 -30.60
C ASP A 417 -44.41 9.08 -30.67
#